data_AF-A0AAI8VJH0-F1
#
_entry.id   AF-A0AAI8VJH0-F1
#
_cell.length_a   1.000
_cell.length_b   1.000
_cell.length_c   1.000
_cell.angle_alpha   90.00
_cell.angle_beta   90.00
_cell.angle_gamma   90.00
#
_symmetry.space_group_name_H-M   'P 1'
#
loop_
_entity.id
_entity.type
_entity.pdbx_description
1 polymer ?
#
loop_
_entity_poly.entity_id
_entity_poly.type
_entity_poly.pdbx_seq_one_letter_code
_entity_poly.pdbx_strand_id
1 'polypeptide(L)'
;MSNKSVREDIKSFVHGEISRVRMWQNKDADFLAEVEDKLVQEARGIENENIRTALKSLPPDIFATYERILTDIPERDQEFARTALALICSNTAEILVSSGLYNVPYGDISAYTVETLRDICGCLITLSERRNAHPSCFTRDHETRFHQVKLAHYTVKEYLFDPTTAQGPAKFFALSQDIVRNIDLTVIFNGLGHLELFRRDGGKCLVSRYGEYCLKMTENAVMTRRTHIIRNEELRKETGVLANLALLNRLGLAEKYTETSAFKELRRTETTRIWTQDFKLKGKNAETLLGFCVRRRQQKSLQLFIRGGATFNRENEILHLAMHMLYENDTNGSRTHQLLKDLLGACANPNPKPRTVNGRPSPPEKSRGGITGFGFTPLQIAVSNLEEDWVETLLEEGADANGTGMPKGALPSGWDEDAKPEKDLPKLRKMSLLTPLEICATTVPPWGDGGDLVNITRRDIEKLLKRYGARDAAEVEEENDQSVVDKMVVDLIDDVDETPAQESPSTSSMATQVASPRTWRNDYETEDYNM
;
A
#
# COMPACT_ATOMS: atom_id res chain seq x y z
N MET A 1 -12.14 47.66 -50.25
CA MET A 1 -13.05 48.81 -50.05
C MET A 1 -12.92 49.25 -48.61
N SER A 2 -12.53 50.49 -48.33
CA SER A 2 -12.38 50.96 -46.93
C SER A 2 -13.76 51.09 -46.28
N ASN A 3 -14.04 50.31 -45.24
CA ASN A 3 -15.31 50.40 -44.52
C ASN A 3 -15.35 51.71 -43.72
N LYS A 4 -16.23 52.64 -44.12
CA LYS A 4 -16.27 54.00 -43.56
C LYS A 4 -16.55 54.00 -42.06
N SER A 5 -17.42 53.10 -41.59
CA SER A 5 -17.72 52.92 -40.16
C SER A 5 -16.46 52.63 -39.35
N VAL A 6 -15.69 51.61 -39.77
CA VAL A 6 -14.46 51.19 -39.07
C VAL A 6 -13.44 52.33 -38.97
N ARG A 7 -13.37 53.22 -39.98
CA ARG A 7 -12.46 54.36 -39.95
C ARG A 7 -12.92 55.43 -38.94
N GLU A 8 -14.22 55.64 -38.78
CA GLU A 8 -14.77 56.56 -37.76
C GLU A 8 -14.66 55.95 -36.35
N ASP A 9 -14.85 54.63 -36.20
CA ASP A 9 -14.66 53.91 -34.93
C ASP A 9 -13.20 53.98 -34.44
N ILE A 10 -12.23 53.73 -35.34
CA ILE A 10 -10.79 53.88 -35.03
C ILE A 10 -10.47 55.34 -34.69
N LYS A 11 -11.02 56.33 -35.44
CA LYS A 11 -10.78 57.74 -35.14
C LYS A 11 -11.32 58.14 -33.76
N SER A 12 -12.51 57.68 -33.40
CA SER A 12 -13.12 57.87 -32.08
C SER A 12 -12.27 57.27 -30.95
N PHE A 13 -11.75 56.05 -31.15
CA PHE A 13 -10.84 55.41 -30.19
C PHE A 13 -9.51 56.17 -30.02
N VAL A 14 -8.85 56.52 -31.13
CA VAL A 14 -7.57 57.26 -31.12
C VAL A 14 -7.74 58.63 -30.46
N HIS A 15 -8.81 59.36 -30.77
CA HIS A 15 -9.15 60.64 -30.13
C HIS A 15 -9.36 60.48 -28.61
N GLY A 16 -10.04 59.42 -28.19
CA GLY A 16 -10.25 59.08 -26.78
C GLY A 16 -8.96 58.79 -26.01
N GLU A 17 -8.02 58.06 -26.62
CA GLU A 17 -6.72 57.77 -26.00
C GLU A 17 -5.77 58.99 -25.98
N ILE A 18 -5.70 59.78 -27.06
CA ILE A 18 -4.91 61.02 -27.10
C ILE A 18 -5.39 61.99 -26.02
N SER A 19 -6.71 62.14 -25.84
CA SER A 19 -7.32 63.01 -24.82
C SER A 19 -6.97 62.61 -23.38
N ARG A 20 -6.69 61.32 -23.13
CA ARG A 20 -6.32 60.79 -21.80
C ARG A 20 -4.87 61.10 -21.41
N VAL A 21 -3.98 61.28 -22.37
CA VAL A 21 -2.55 61.42 -22.10
C VAL A 21 -2.17 62.91 -21.94
N ARG A 22 -1.95 63.34 -20.69
CA ARG A 22 -1.67 64.74 -20.29
C ARG A 22 -0.66 65.52 -21.16
N MET A 23 0.36 64.86 -21.73
CA MET A 23 1.37 65.53 -22.57
C MET A 23 0.81 66.10 -23.89
N TRP A 24 -0.36 65.62 -24.34
CA TRP A 24 -1.03 66.05 -25.56
C TRP A 24 -2.07 67.16 -25.32
N GLN A 25 -2.51 67.36 -24.08
CA GLN A 25 -3.53 68.35 -23.71
C GLN A 25 -3.06 69.81 -23.90
N ASN A 26 -1.76 70.04 -23.98
CA ASN A 26 -1.13 71.34 -24.26
C ASN A 26 -0.63 71.48 -25.71
N LYS A 27 -1.09 70.61 -26.63
CA LYS A 27 -0.75 70.68 -28.05
C LYS A 27 -1.85 71.37 -28.83
N ASP A 28 -1.46 71.96 -29.95
CA ASP A 28 -2.36 72.67 -30.84
C ASP A 28 -3.37 71.71 -31.50
N ALA A 29 -4.60 72.18 -31.70
CA ALA A 29 -5.71 71.35 -32.15
C ALA A 29 -5.49 70.80 -33.57
N ASP A 30 -4.89 71.61 -34.46
CA ASP A 30 -4.57 71.21 -35.83
C ASP A 30 -3.50 70.11 -35.87
N PHE A 31 -2.51 70.18 -34.96
CA PHE A 31 -1.50 69.13 -34.80
C PHE A 31 -2.09 67.82 -34.25
N LEU A 32 -3.04 67.89 -33.30
CA LEU A 32 -3.76 66.71 -32.82
C LEU A 32 -4.59 66.08 -33.94
N ALA A 33 -5.29 66.89 -34.74
CA ALA A 33 -6.06 66.42 -35.88
C ALA A 33 -5.16 65.76 -36.96
N GLU A 34 -3.97 66.31 -37.23
CA GLU A 34 -2.99 65.70 -38.15
C GLU A 34 -2.50 64.34 -37.63
N VAL A 35 -2.14 64.26 -36.33
CA VAL A 35 -1.69 63.01 -35.70
C VAL A 35 -2.79 61.94 -35.69
N GLU A 36 -4.03 62.33 -35.38
CA GLU A 36 -5.19 61.43 -35.48
C GLU A 36 -5.40 60.92 -36.90
N ASP A 37 -5.46 61.80 -37.89
CA ASP A 37 -5.74 61.38 -39.26
C ASP A 37 -4.58 60.54 -39.84
N LYS A 38 -3.34 60.82 -39.44
CA LYS A 38 -2.16 60.02 -39.81
C LYS A 38 -2.18 58.64 -39.14
N LEU A 39 -2.50 58.54 -37.85
CA LEU A 39 -2.68 57.25 -37.16
C LEU A 39 -3.82 56.44 -37.78
N VAL A 40 -4.94 57.07 -38.12
CA VAL A 40 -6.10 56.43 -38.77
C VAL A 40 -5.77 55.99 -40.21
N GLN A 41 -4.92 56.72 -40.94
CA GLN A 41 -4.44 56.34 -42.28
C GLN A 41 -3.38 55.23 -42.24
N GLU A 42 -2.40 55.31 -41.34
CA GLU A 42 -1.33 54.31 -41.21
C GLU A 42 -1.80 53.02 -40.52
N ALA A 43 -2.90 53.05 -39.75
CA ALA A 43 -3.56 51.85 -39.21
C ALA A 43 -3.99 50.84 -40.28
N ARG A 44 -4.04 51.22 -41.58
CA ARG A 44 -4.28 50.38 -42.77
C ARG A 44 -5.28 49.24 -42.51
N GLY A 45 -6.40 49.63 -41.88
CA GLY A 45 -7.50 48.84 -41.34
C GLY A 45 -7.28 47.33 -41.17
N ILE A 46 -6.23 46.89 -40.48
CA ILE A 46 -6.00 45.49 -40.07
C ILE A 46 -6.20 44.47 -41.23
N GLU A 47 -5.88 44.85 -42.48
CA GLU A 47 -5.81 43.91 -43.62
C GLU A 47 -4.49 43.12 -43.61
N ASN A 48 -4.07 42.70 -42.42
CA ASN A 48 -2.89 41.90 -42.21
C ASN A 48 -3.24 40.45 -42.56
N GLU A 49 -2.61 39.86 -43.59
CA GLU A 49 -2.88 38.47 -43.95
C GLU A 49 -2.69 37.53 -42.76
N ASN A 50 -1.74 37.85 -41.87
CA ASN A 50 -1.52 37.15 -40.60
C ASN A 50 -2.79 37.05 -39.74
N ILE A 51 -3.67 38.05 -39.76
CA ILE A 51 -4.92 38.07 -38.98
C ILE A 51 -6.03 37.30 -39.71
N ARG A 52 -6.09 37.35 -41.05
CA ARG A 52 -6.99 36.47 -41.82
C ARG A 52 -6.58 35.00 -41.69
N THR A 53 -5.29 34.71 -41.63
CA THR A 53 -4.73 33.37 -41.38
C THR A 53 -4.97 32.95 -39.93
N ALA A 54 -4.76 33.82 -38.94
CA ALA A 54 -5.09 33.54 -37.55
C ALA A 54 -6.60 33.23 -37.37
N LEU A 55 -7.49 34.03 -37.97
CA LEU A 55 -8.94 33.81 -37.96
C LEU A 55 -9.33 32.49 -38.66
N LYS A 56 -8.67 32.12 -39.77
CA LYS A 56 -8.85 30.81 -40.42
C LYS A 56 -8.29 29.64 -39.60
N SER A 57 -7.34 29.89 -38.69
CA SER A 57 -6.79 28.91 -37.75
C SER A 57 -7.53 28.84 -36.41
N LEU A 58 -8.61 29.63 -36.24
CA LEU A 58 -9.49 29.47 -35.10
C LEU A 58 -10.23 28.13 -35.21
N PRO A 59 -10.44 27.41 -34.09
CA PRO A 59 -11.24 26.20 -34.10
C PRO A 59 -12.67 26.49 -34.57
N PRO A 60 -13.31 25.57 -35.32
CA PRO A 60 -14.66 25.79 -35.87
C PRO A 60 -15.74 25.90 -34.79
N ASP A 61 -15.51 25.31 -33.61
CA ASP A 61 -16.42 25.32 -32.48
C ASP A 61 -15.67 25.26 -31.14
N ILE A 62 -16.44 25.24 -30.05
CA ILE A 62 -15.91 25.26 -28.68
C ILE A 62 -15.30 23.91 -28.26
N PHE A 63 -15.72 22.78 -28.84
CA PHE A 63 -15.15 21.46 -28.57
C PHE A 63 -13.78 21.31 -29.24
N ALA A 64 -13.65 21.72 -30.50
CA ALA A 64 -12.36 21.84 -31.17
C ALA A 64 -11.41 22.84 -30.48
N THR A 65 -11.97 23.85 -29.79
CA THR A 65 -11.18 24.76 -28.94
C THR A 65 -10.63 24.04 -27.71
N TYR A 66 -11.46 23.27 -26.99
CA TYR A 66 -11.01 22.47 -25.86
C TYR A 66 -10.03 21.36 -26.28
N GLU A 67 -10.26 20.71 -27.42
CA GLU A 67 -9.36 19.69 -27.98
C GLU A 67 -7.96 20.24 -28.22
N ARG A 68 -7.86 21.43 -28.83
CA ARG A 68 -6.56 22.09 -29.05
C ARG A 68 -5.89 22.45 -27.73
N ILE A 69 -6.61 23.06 -26.79
CA ILE A 69 -6.05 23.44 -25.48
C ILE A 69 -5.52 22.21 -24.73
N LEU A 70 -6.25 21.09 -24.78
CA LEU A 70 -5.87 19.85 -24.09
C LEU A 70 -4.73 19.10 -24.79
N THR A 71 -4.65 19.14 -26.14
CA THR A 71 -3.54 18.53 -26.89
C THR A 71 -2.27 19.37 -26.85
N ASP A 72 -2.37 20.69 -26.63
CA ASP A 72 -1.24 21.59 -26.40
C ASP A 72 -0.59 21.39 -24.99
N ILE A 73 -1.21 20.64 -24.07
CA ILE A 73 -0.61 20.32 -22.75
C ILE A 73 0.58 19.36 -22.94
N PRO A 74 1.80 19.71 -22.48
CA PRO A 74 2.98 18.86 -22.60
C PRO A 74 2.78 17.49 -21.93
N GLU A 75 3.24 16.40 -22.56
CA GLU A 75 2.99 15.02 -22.11
C GLU A 75 3.26 14.78 -20.61
N ARG A 76 4.36 15.36 -20.08
CA ARG A 76 4.73 15.29 -18.65
C ARG A 76 3.68 15.87 -17.70
N ASP A 77 2.87 16.82 -18.17
CA ASP A 77 1.90 17.60 -17.40
C ASP A 77 0.46 17.08 -17.61
N GLN A 78 0.25 16.18 -18.59
CA GLN A 78 -1.08 15.67 -18.94
C GLN A 78 -1.72 14.84 -17.82
N GLU A 79 -0.96 13.98 -17.12
CA GLU A 79 -1.50 13.14 -16.04
C GLU A 79 -1.96 13.99 -14.83
N PHE A 80 -1.21 15.03 -14.49
CA PHE A 80 -1.61 16.04 -13.50
C PHE A 80 -2.89 16.76 -13.94
N ALA A 81 -2.93 17.25 -15.18
CA ALA A 81 -4.10 17.95 -15.73
C ALA A 81 -5.35 17.05 -15.78
N ARG A 82 -5.23 15.79 -16.25
CA ARG A 82 -6.31 14.80 -16.30
C ARG A 82 -6.85 14.52 -14.89
N THR A 83 -5.94 14.31 -13.92
CA THR A 83 -6.30 14.08 -12.52
C THR A 83 -7.03 15.30 -11.94
N ALA A 84 -6.50 16.51 -12.15
CA ALA A 84 -7.12 17.75 -11.67
C ALA A 84 -8.51 17.97 -12.29
N LEU A 85 -8.65 17.84 -13.62
CA LEU A 85 -9.95 17.97 -14.29
C LEU A 85 -10.97 16.93 -13.80
N ALA A 86 -10.57 15.67 -13.64
CA ALA A 86 -11.42 14.63 -13.07
C ALA A 86 -11.92 14.99 -11.66
N LEU A 87 -11.02 15.44 -10.78
CA LEU A 87 -11.33 15.85 -9.41
C LEU A 87 -12.17 17.14 -9.33
N ILE A 88 -12.04 18.07 -10.29
CA ILE A 88 -13.00 19.17 -10.43
C ILE A 88 -14.39 18.61 -10.77
N CYS A 89 -14.46 17.68 -11.73
CA CYS A 89 -15.72 17.12 -12.22
C CYS A 89 -16.50 16.30 -11.19
N SER A 90 -15.85 15.70 -10.18
CA SER A 90 -16.47 14.99 -9.04
C SER A 90 -16.95 15.90 -7.89
N ASN A 91 -16.88 17.23 -8.04
CA ASN A 91 -17.12 18.21 -6.96
C ASN A 91 -16.17 18.04 -5.75
N THR A 92 -15.05 17.34 -5.92
CA THR A 92 -13.99 17.19 -4.92
C THR A 92 -12.98 18.35 -4.95
N ALA A 93 -13.43 19.49 -5.50
CA ALA A 93 -12.61 20.56 -6.03
C ALA A 93 -12.01 21.53 -5.00
N GLU A 94 -12.39 21.42 -3.72
CA GLU A 94 -11.94 22.38 -2.70
C GLU A 94 -10.49 22.15 -2.24
N ILE A 95 -9.83 21.04 -2.64
CA ILE A 95 -8.48 20.65 -2.20
C ILE A 95 -7.60 20.15 -3.37
N LEU A 96 -7.91 20.61 -4.58
CA LEU A 96 -7.30 20.17 -5.84
C LEU A 96 -5.79 20.31 -5.95
N VAL A 97 -5.26 21.44 -5.49
CA VAL A 97 -3.83 21.73 -5.64
C VAL A 97 -2.97 20.84 -4.74
N SER A 98 -3.52 20.35 -3.62
CA SER A 98 -2.85 19.33 -2.83
C SER A 98 -3.13 17.92 -3.36
N SER A 99 -4.32 17.64 -3.90
CA SER A 99 -4.72 16.29 -4.27
C SER A 99 -4.21 15.83 -5.64
N GLY A 100 -4.10 16.74 -6.62
CA GLY A 100 -3.54 16.45 -7.95
C GLY A 100 -2.08 15.99 -7.92
N LEU A 101 -1.36 16.29 -6.83
CA LEU A 101 0.04 15.93 -6.62
C LEU A 101 0.30 14.42 -6.50
N TYR A 102 -0.72 13.63 -6.15
CA TYR A 102 -0.54 12.23 -5.75
C TYR A 102 -0.77 11.20 -6.87
N ASN A 103 -1.02 11.66 -8.09
CA ASN A 103 -0.93 10.88 -9.33
C ASN A 103 0.31 11.26 -10.17
N VAL A 104 1.09 12.27 -9.76
CA VAL A 104 2.34 12.63 -10.44
C VAL A 104 3.46 11.72 -9.93
N PRO A 105 4.38 11.23 -10.79
CA PRO A 105 5.57 10.52 -10.36
C PRO A 105 6.32 11.25 -9.23
N TYR A 106 6.74 10.47 -8.23
CA TYR A 106 7.17 10.92 -6.89
C TYR A 106 8.33 11.94 -6.81
N GLY A 107 8.98 12.30 -7.92
CA GLY A 107 10.05 13.29 -7.98
C GLY A 107 9.55 14.75 -8.03
N ASP A 108 8.42 15.01 -8.69
CA ASP A 108 8.06 16.37 -9.13
C ASP A 108 6.94 17.03 -8.32
N ILE A 109 6.52 16.43 -7.20
CA ILE A 109 5.43 16.91 -6.33
C ILE A 109 5.57 18.39 -5.93
N SER A 110 6.80 18.88 -5.71
CA SER A 110 7.06 20.28 -5.36
C SER A 110 7.02 21.27 -6.54
N ALA A 111 6.94 20.79 -7.79
CA ALA A 111 6.87 21.62 -9.00
C ALA A 111 5.43 22.06 -9.34
N TYR A 112 4.43 21.39 -8.78
CA TYR A 112 3.01 21.67 -9.05
C TYR A 112 2.39 22.49 -7.93
N THR A 113 2.06 23.75 -8.20
CA THR A 113 1.42 24.69 -7.27
C THR A 113 0.04 25.14 -7.77
N VAL A 114 -0.58 26.11 -7.08
CA VAL A 114 -1.85 26.72 -7.55
C VAL A 114 -1.63 27.42 -8.90
N GLU A 115 -0.47 28.04 -9.02
CA GLU A 115 0.02 28.74 -10.20
C GLU A 115 0.30 27.74 -11.32
N THR A 116 1.03 26.64 -11.06
CA THR A 116 1.25 25.59 -12.09
C THR A 116 -0.08 25.00 -12.59
N LEU A 117 -1.06 24.78 -11.71
CA LEU A 117 -2.41 24.34 -12.12
C LEU A 117 -3.13 25.38 -13.00
N ARG A 118 -2.96 26.68 -12.69
CA ARG A 118 -3.50 27.77 -13.50
C ARG A 118 -2.85 27.83 -14.88
N ASP A 119 -1.54 27.62 -14.94
CA ASP A 119 -0.77 27.74 -16.17
C ASP A 119 -1.01 26.54 -17.10
N ILE A 120 -1.11 25.32 -16.55
CA ILE A 120 -1.41 24.10 -17.32
C ILE A 120 -2.86 24.05 -17.81
N CYS A 121 -3.83 24.26 -16.91
CA CYS A 121 -5.25 24.16 -17.28
C CYS A 121 -5.80 25.46 -17.90
N GLY A 122 -5.06 26.57 -17.82
CA GLY A 122 -5.36 27.84 -18.49
C GLY A 122 -6.81 28.31 -18.30
N CYS A 123 -7.50 28.52 -19.42
CA CYS A 123 -8.89 28.96 -19.45
C CYS A 123 -9.93 27.85 -19.25
N LEU A 124 -9.53 26.60 -18.99
CA LEU A 124 -10.47 25.51 -18.67
C LEU A 124 -11.01 25.61 -17.24
N ILE A 125 -10.32 26.36 -16.37
CA ILE A 125 -10.62 26.46 -14.93
C ILE A 125 -10.73 27.92 -14.45
N THR A 126 -11.46 28.10 -13.35
CA THR A 126 -11.54 29.36 -12.60
C THR A 126 -11.05 29.13 -11.18
N LEU A 127 -10.13 29.97 -10.72
CA LEU A 127 -9.60 29.99 -9.36
C LEU A 127 -10.21 31.17 -8.60
N SER A 128 -10.66 30.92 -7.36
CA SER A 128 -11.22 31.95 -6.48
C SER A 128 -10.69 31.83 -5.05
N GLU A 129 -10.22 32.94 -4.48
CA GLU A 129 -9.68 32.96 -3.11
C GLU A 129 -10.83 33.02 -2.08
N ARG A 130 -10.88 32.04 -1.18
CA ARG A 130 -11.78 32.00 -0.02
C ARG A 130 -11.00 32.38 1.24
N ARG A 131 -11.51 33.40 1.94
CA ARG A 131 -10.96 33.89 3.23
C ARG A 131 -11.41 33.06 4.44
N ASN A 132 -12.55 32.39 4.33
CA ASN A 132 -13.08 31.56 5.42
C ASN A 132 -12.47 30.17 5.33
N ALA A 133 -11.70 29.77 6.35
CA ALA A 133 -11.33 28.38 6.53
C ALA A 133 -12.59 27.53 6.75
N HIS A 134 -12.68 26.38 6.09
CA HIS A 134 -13.67 25.38 6.48
C HIS A 134 -13.43 24.94 7.94
N PRO A 135 -14.49 24.66 8.72
CA PRO A 135 -14.35 24.08 10.04
C PRO A 135 -13.58 22.76 9.94
N SER A 136 -12.52 22.65 10.72
CA SER A 136 -11.67 21.46 10.83
C SER A 136 -11.80 20.85 12.21
N CYS A 137 -11.71 19.53 12.31
CA CYS A 137 -11.56 18.86 13.60
C CYS A 137 -10.11 18.80 14.09
N PHE A 138 -9.15 19.36 13.35
CA PHE A 138 -7.74 19.42 13.69
C PHE A 138 -7.28 20.87 13.96
N THR A 139 -6.41 21.05 14.95
CA THR A 139 -5.77 22.34 15.24
C THR A 139 -4.85 22.74 14.08
N ARG A 140 -4.98 23.97 13.58
CA ARG A 140 -4.18 24.50 12.47
C ARG A 140 -3.74 25.93 12.74
N ASP A 141 -2.43 26.12 12.88
CA ASP A 141 -1.88 27.40 13.35
C ASP A 141 -1.42 28.33 12.21
N HIS A 142 -1.39 27.85 10.95
CA HIS A 142 -0.59 28.50 9.88
C HIS A 142 -1.25 28.69 8.49
N GLU A 143 -2.50 28.29 8.26
CA GLU A 143 -3.15 28.43 6.93
C GLU A 143 -4.27 29.49 6.94
N THR A 144 -4.07 30.60 6.21
CA THR A 144 -4.99 31.76 6.21
C THR A 144 -5.73 32.01 4.89
N ARG A 145 -5.39 31.31 3.80
CA ARG A 145 -5.93 31.54 2.44
C ARG A 145 -6.19 30.23 1.72
N PHE A 146 -7.31 30.15 0.98
CA PHE A 146 -7.72 28.94 0.26
C PHE A 146 -8.12 29.26 -1.17
N HIS A 147 -7.81 28.37 -2.11
CA HIS A 147 -8.24 28.49 -3.49
C HIS A 147 -9.33 27.47 -3.79
N GLN A 148 -10.55 27.94 -4.08
CA GLN A 148 -11.59 27.11 -4.67
C GLN A 148 -11.39 27.10 -6.19
N VAL A 149 -11.14 25.91 -6.74
CA VAL A 149 -11.06 25.65 -8.18
C VAL A 149 -12.43 25.20 -8.69
N LYS A 150 -12.81 25.64 -9.89
CA LYS A 150 -13.98 25.15 -10.64
C LYS A 150 -13.61 25.07 -12.12
N LEU A 151 -14.42 24.39 -12.93
CA LEU A 151 -14.35 24.56 -14.38
C LEU A 151 -14.76 26.00 -14.72
N ALA A 152 -14.13 26.59 -15.73
CA ALA A 152 -14.46 27.92 -16.22
C ALA A 152 -15.87 27.97 -16.82
N HIS A 153 -16.28 26.88 -17.49
CA HIS A 153 -17.60 26.73 -18.08
C HIS A 153 -18.09 25.28 -18.02
N TYR A 154 -19.42 25.07 -18.00
CA TYR A 154 -19.99 23.73 -17.90
C TYR A 154 -19.70 22.88 -19.15
N THR A 155 -19.59 23.50 -20.33
CA THR A 155 -19.28 22.82 -21.60
C THR A 155 -17.90 22.15 -21.61
N VAL A 156 -16.97 22.55 -20.71
CA VAL A 156 -15.71 21.82 -20.49
C VAL A 156 -16.00 20.40 -19.94
N LYS A 157 -16.97 20.28 -19.03
CA LYS A 157 -17.40 18.97 -18.51
C LYS A 157 -18.12 18.16 -19.58
N GLU A 158 -18.94 18.80 -20.41
CA GLU A 158 -19.62 18.12 -21.51
C GLU A 158 -18.60 17.53 -22.48
N TYR A 159 -17.62 18.32 -22.95
CA TYR A 159 -16.54 17.83 -23.80
C TYR A 159 -15.74 16.69 -23.15
N LEU A 160 -15.33 16.83 -21.89
CA LEU A 160 -14.56 15.80 -21.20
C LEU A 160 -15.32 14.48 -21.05
N PHE A 161 -16.65 14.50 -20.98
CA PHE A 161 -17.51 13.31 -20.86
C PHE A 161 -18.13 12.86 -22.19
N ASP A 162 -17.85 13.55 -23.30
CA ASP A 162 -18.40 13.21 -24.61
C ASP A 162 -17.75 11.92 -25.16
N PRO A 163 -18.53 10.93 -25.64
CA PRO A 163 -17.98 9.70 -26.20
C PRO A 163 -17.07 9.91 -27.41
N THR A 164 -17.23 11.00 -28.17
CA THR A 164 -16.39 11.33 -29.32
C THR A 164 -14.99 11.81 -28.89
N THR A 165 -14.86 12.47 -27.73
CA THR A 165 -13.56 12.85 -27.16
C THR A 165 -12.67 11.63 -26.91
N ALA A 166 -13.24 10.47 -26.56
CA ALA A 166 -12.49 9.21 -26.41
C ALA A 166 -11.94 8.65 -27.74
N GLN A 167 -12.44 9.12 -28.89
CA GLN A 167 -12.00 8.74 -30.24
C GLN A 167 -11.09 9.82 -30.87
N GLY A 168 -11.19 11.07 -30.40
CA GLY A 168 -10.45 12.22 -30.92
C GLY A 168 -8.99 12.34 -30.43
N PRO A 169 -8.25 13.34 -30.95
CA PRO A 169 -6.92 13.73 -30.47
C PRO A 169 -6.80 13.83 -28.94
N ALA A 170 -7.77 14.43 -28.24
CA ALA A 170 -7.72 14.59 -26.79
C ALA A 170 -8.26 13.38 -25.99
N LYS A 171 -8.24 12.16 -26.54
CA LYS A 171 -8.67 10.93 -25.84
C LYS A 171 -7.99 10.68 -24.49
N PHE A 172 -6.78 11.20 -24.28
CA PHE A 172 -6.10 11.16 -22.98
C PHE A 172 -6.80 12.03 -21.91
N PHE A 173 -7.77 12.87 -22.27
CA PHE A 173 -8.59 13.64 -21.32
C PHE A 173 -10.03 13.14 -21.24
N ALA A 174 -10.42 12.16 -22.04
CA ALA A 174 -11.76 11.57 -21.98
C ALA A 174 -12.03 10.92 -20.60
N LEU A 175 -13.14 11.34 -19.99
CA LEU A 175 -13.63 10.94 -18.68
C LEU A 175 -14.94 10.16 -18.80
N SER A 176 -15.15 9.27 -17.84
CA SER A 176 -16.43 8.63 -17.57
C SER A 176 -16.70 8.71 -16.07
N GLN A 177 -17.93 8.40 -15.64
CA GLN A 177 -18.25 8.36 -14.21
C GLN A 177 -17.35 7.38 -13.44
N ASP A 178 -17.02 6.24 -14.04
CA ASP A 178 -16.17 5.23 -13.39
C ASP A 178 -14.70 5.61 -13.40
N ILE A 179 -14.20 6.24 -14.47
CA ILE A 179 -12.86 6.85 -14.51
C ILE A 179 -12.72 7.89 -13.39
N VAL A 180 -13.68 8.82 -13.26
CA VAL A 180 -13.64 9.87 -12.24
C VAL A 180 -13.76 9.28 -10.83
N ARG A 181 -14.62 8.28 -10.61
CA ARG A 181 -14.70 7.54 -9.34
C ARG A 181 -13.39 6.84 -8.99
N ASN A 182 -12.72 6.24 -9.97
CA ASN A 182 -11.45 5.55 -9.77
C ASN A 182 -10.33 6.54 -9.41
N ILE A 183 -10.21 7.65 -10.15
CA ILE A 183 -9.23 8.70 -9.88
C ILE A 183 -9.47 9.31 -8.48
N ASP A 184 -10.71 9.65 -8.13
CA ASP A 184 -11.08 10.14 -6.80
C ASP A 184 -10.64 9.16 -5.70
N LEU A 185 -10.96 7.88 -5.83
CA LEU A 185 -10.60 6.84 -4.85
C LEU A 185 -9.08 6.61 -4.76
N THR A 186 -8.36 6.59 -5.89
CA THR A 186 -6.90 6.43 -5.94
C THR A 186 -6.22 7.58 -5.22
N VAL A 187 -6.60 8.82 -5.54
CA VAL A 187 -6.08 10.03 -4.91
C VAL A 187 -6.36 10.02 -3.40
N ILE A 188 -7.58 9.69 -2.98
CA ILE A 188 -7.96 9.54 -1.56
C ILE A 188 -7.05 8.54 -0.84
N PHE A 189 -6.85 7.33 -1.39
CA PHE A 189 -6.07 6.27 -0.74
C PHE A 189 -4.55 6.51 -0.78
N ASN A 190 -4.00 7.05 -1.87
CA ASN A 190 -2.61 7.50 -1.95
C ASN A 190 -2.34 8.57 -0.89
N GLY A 191 -3.26 9.54 -0.74
CA GLY A 191 -3.18 10.58 0.28
C GLY A 191 -3.17 10.05 1.72
N LEU A 192 -3.86 8.93 1.99
CA LEU A 192 -3.77 8.26 3.29
C LEU A 192 -2.41 7.58 3.53
N GLY A 193 -1.79 6.99 2.50
CA GLY A 193 -0.46 6.39 2.61
C GLY A 193 0.63 7.39 3.06
N HIS A 194 0.41 8.70 2.86
CA HIS A 194 1.33 9.76 3.27
C HIS A 194 1.09 10.34 4.66
N LEU A 195 -0.02 10.02 5.32
CA LEU A 195 -0.34 10.55 6.65
C LEU A 195 0.59 10.05 7.77
N GLU A 196 1.31 8.95 7.57
CA GLU A 196 2.30 8.45 8.55
C GLU A 196 3.42 9.45 8.87
N LEU A 197 3.77 10.36 7.95
CA LEU A 197 4.88 11.31 8.13
C LEU A 197 4.64 12.34 9.26
N PHE A 198 3.41 12.46 9.76
CA PHE A 198 3.01 13.51 10.72
C PHE A 198 2.86 13.02 12.17
N ARG A 199 3.13 11.75 12.47
CA ARG A 199 3.34 11.27 13.85
C ARG A 199 4.79 11.53 14.29
N ARG A 200 5.08 12.79 14.65
CA ARG A 200 6.27 13.13 15.45
C ARG A 200 6.01 12.88 16.94
N ASP A 201 7.10 12.65 17.68
CA ASP A 201 7.11 12.68 19.15
C ASP A 201 6.46 13.96 19.69
N GLY A 202 5.58 13.82 20.68
CA GLY A 202 4.81 14.93 21.25
C GLY A 202 3.29 14.85 21.10
N GLY A 203 2.75 13.79 20.47
CA GLY A 203 1.35 13.38 20.61
C GLY A 203 0.28 14.20 19.85
N LYS A 204 0.64 15.33 19.23
CA LYS A 204 -0.27 16.11 18.37
C LYS A 204 -0.08 15.73 16.90
N CYS A 205 -1.03 14.99 16.33
CA CYS A 205 -1.05 14.64 14.92
C CYS A 205 -1.40 15.88 14.07
N LEU A 206 -0.42 16.46 13.39
CA LEU A 206 -0.61 17.60 12.48
C LEU A 206 -1.14 17.12 11.13
N VAL A 207 -2.45 16.87 11.08
CA VAL A 207 -3.16 16.44 9.86
C VAL A 207 -3.38 17.63 8.93
N SER A 208 -2.71 17.62 7.77
CA SER A 208 -2.91 18.60 6.70
C SER A 208 -4.37 18.64 6.22
N ARG A 209 -4.81 19.72 5.54
CA ARG A 209 -6.16 19.78 4.94
C ARG A 209 -6.45 18.61 4.04
N TYR A 210 -5.47 18.26 3.23
CA TYR A 210 -5.55 17.12 2.35
C TYR A 210 -5.65 15.80 3.13
N GLY A 211 -4.87 15.63 4.20
CA GLY A 211 -5.01 14.49 5.10
C GLY A 211 -6.41 14.36 5.71
N GLU A 212 -6.94 15.42 6.32
CA GLU A 212 -8.30 15.44 6.92
C GLU A 212 -9.37 15.10 5.88
N TYR A 213 -9.18 15.60 4.66
CA TYR A 213 -10.06 15.33 3.55
C TYR A 213 -9.99 13.89 3.09
N CYS A 214 -8.80 13.32 2.91
CA CYS A 214 -8.64 11.89 2.61
C CYS A 214 -9.27 11.03 3.72
N LEU A 215 -9.15 11.40 5.00
CA LEU A 215 -9.84 10.71 6.11
C LEU A 215 -11.37 10.74 5.95
N LYS A 216 -11.93 11.93 5.75
CA LYS A 216 -13.38 12.15 5.59
C LYS A 216 -13.92 11.46 4.34
N MET A 217 -13.17 11.51 3.25
CA MET A 217 -13.55 10.92 1.97
C MET A 217 -13.34 9.42 1.94
N THR A 218 -12.33 8.86 2.62
CA THR A 218 -12.22 7.42 2.84
C THR A 218 -13.40 6.92 3.65
N GLU A 219 -13.80 7.61 4.71
CA GLU A 219 -15.01 7.26 5.45
C GLU A 219 -16.26 7.30 4.56
N ASN A 220 -16.45 8.37 3.77
CA ASN A 220 -17.58 8.45 2.84
C ASN A 220 -17.53 7.37 1.74
N ALA A 221 -16.36 7.10 1.15
CA ALA A 221 -16.14 6.09 0.13
C ALA A 221 -16.35 4.67 0.66
N VAL A 222 -15.79 4.36 1.83
CA VAL A 222 -16.03 3.11 2.56
C VAL A 222 -17.47 3.03 3.06
N MET A 223 -18.25 4.11 3.16
CA MET A 223 -19.68 4.01 3.46
C MET A 223 -20.56 3.84 2.21
N THR A 224 -20.25 4.52 1.10
CA THR A 224 -21.16 4.66 -0.06
C THR A 224 -20.72 3.90 -1.31
N ARG A 225 -19.45 3.49 -1.43
CA ARG A 225 -18.85 2.93 -2.66
C ARG A 225 -18.16 1.57 -2.45
N ARG A 226 -18.47 0.85 -1.36
CA ARG A 226 -17.79 -0.41 -0.96
C ARG A 226 -17.69 -1.43 -2.10
N THR A 227 -18.81 -1.69 -2.76
CA THR A 227 -18.91 -2.67 -3.87
C THR A 227 -17.98 -2.32 -5.04
N HIS A 228 -17.85 -1.03 -5.36
CA HIS A 228 -16.94 -0.54 -6.40
C HIS A 228 -15.48 -0.71 -6.02
N ILE A 229 -15.12 -0.34 -4.78
CA ILE A 229 -13.77 -0.49 -4.21
C ILE A 229 -13.34 -1.97 -4.24
N ILE A 230 -14.25 -2.88 -3.88
CA ILE A 230 -13.96 -4.32 -3.82
C ILE A 230 -13.91 -4.97 -5.21
N ARG A 231 -14.68 -4.48 -6.20
CA ARG A 231 -14.64 -5.03 -7.57
C ARG A 231 -13.44 -4.51 -8.37
N ASN A 232 -13.07 -3.24 -8.21
CA ASN A 232 -11.94 -2.66 -8.93
C ASN A 232 -10.62 -3.30 -8.47
N GLU A 233 -9.92 -4.01 -9.37
CA GLU A 233 -8.64 -4.62 -9.03
C GLU A 233 -7.52 -3.60 -8.80
N GLU A 234 -7.50 -2.46 -9.50
CA GLU A 234 -6.48 -1.42 -9.33
C GLU A 234 -6.52 -0.79 -7.94
N LEU A 235 -7.73 -0.50 -7.43
CA LEU A 235 -7.91 -0.05 -6.04
C LEU A 235 -7.61 -1.14 -5.00
N ARG A 236 -7.64 -2.43 -5.39
CA ARG A 236 -7.24 -3.55 -4.53
C ARG A 236 -5.74 -3.85 -4.57
N LYS A 237 -5.01 -3.45 -5.61
CA LYS A 237 -3.59 -3.80 -5.85
C LYS A 237 -2.63 -3.35 -4.75
N GLU A 238 -3.02 -2.47 -3.84
CA GLU A 238 -2.12 -1.89 -2.84
C GLU A 238 -2.25 -2.49 -1.43
N THR A 239 -3.14 -3.46 -1.23
CA THR A 239 -3.61 -3.85 0.13
C THR A 239 -4.25 -2.65 0.88
N GLY A 240 -4.46 -1.54 0.16
CA GLY A 240 -4.33 -0.20 0.70
C GLY A 240 -5.49 0.24 1.57
N VAL A 241 -6.72 -0.21 1.27
CA VAL A 241 -7.91 0.20 2.04
C VAL A 241 -7.84 -0.32 3.47
N LEU A 242 -7.57 -1.61 3.67
CA LEU A 242 -7.46 -2.18 5.01
C LEU A 242 -6.17 -1.76 5.73
N ALA A 243 -5.06 -1.61 5.00
CA ALA A 243 -3.84 -1.02 5.54
C ALA A 243 -4.09 0.42 6.04
N ASN A 244 -4.70 1.28 5.23
CA ASN A 244 -5.06 2.65 5.60
C ASN A 244 -6.02 2.68 6.81
N LEU A 245 -7.05 1.83 6.84
CA LEU A 245 -7.97 1.78 7.99
C LEU A 245 -7.27 1.30 9.28
N ALA A 246 -6.31 0.38 9.18
CA ALA A 246 -5.48 -0.06 10.30
C ALA A 246 -4.48 1.03 10.75
N LEU A 247 -3.76 1.65 9.83
CA LEU A 247 -2.86 2.80 10.05
C LEU A 247 -3.53 3.91 10.86
N LEU A 248 -4.78 4.21 10.51
CA LEU A 248 -5.61 5.25 11.10
C LEU A 248 -6.40 4.79 12.34
N ASN A 249 -6.27 3.52 12.74
CA ASN A 249 -7.02 2.91 13.84
C ASN A 249 -8.54 3.04 13.71
N ARG A 250 -9.08 3.01 12.47
CA ARG A 250 -10.52 3.16 12.16
C ARG A 250 -11.22 1.80 12.12
N LEU A 251 -11.09 1.03 13.20
CA LEU A 251 -11.56 -0.36 13.31
C LEU A 251 -13.03 -0.56 12.83
N GLY A 252 -13.96 0.29 13.28
CA GLY A 252 -15.37 0.18 12.91
C GLY A 252 -15.69 0.48 11.43
N LEU A 253 -14.75 1.06 10.66
CA LEU A 253 -14.86 1.16 9.20
C LEU A 253 -14.27 -0.08 8.53
N ALA A 254 -13.19 -0.64 9.08
CA ALA A 254 -12.62 -1.89 8.61
C ALA A 254 -13.61 -3.06 8.79
N GLU A 255 -14.32 -3.11 9.94
CA GLU A 255 -15.32 -4.13 10.24
C GLU A 255 -16.46 -4.09 9.22
N LYS A 256 -17.05 -2.90 9.04
CA LYS A 256 -18.07 -2.61 8.01
C LYS A 256 -17.61 -2.93 6.58
N TYR A 257 -16.31 -2.84 6.29
CA TYR A 257 -15.76 -3.22 4.98
C TYR A 257 -15.70 -4.75 4.82
N THR A 258 -15.09 -5.45 5.80
CA THR A 258 -15.00 -6.92 5.81
C THR A 258 -16.36 -7.63 5.90
N GLU A 259 -17.36 -6.99 6.48
CA GLU A 259 -18.71 -7.54 6.61
C GLU A 259 -19.55 -7.49 5.33
N THR A 260 -19.12 -6.76 4.30
CA THR A 260 -19.90 -6.62 3.06
C THR A 260 -20.07 -7.94 2.31
N SER A 261 -21.20 -8.08 1.62
CA SER A 261 -21.45 -9.19 0.70
C SER A 261 -20.33 -9.29 -0.34
N ALA A 262 -19.97 -8.17 -1.00
CA ALA A 262 -18.89 -8.13 -1.98
C ALA A 262 -17.53 -8.60 -1.44
N PHE A 263 -17.18 -8.36 -0.16
CA PHE A 263 -15.95 -8.88 0.44
C PHE A 263 -16.06 -10.38 0.76
N LYS A 264 -17.22 -10.82 1.26
CA LYS A 264 -17.52 -12.24 1.56
C LYS A 264 -17.64 -13.10 0.30
N GLU A 265 -17.99 -12.50 -0.84
CA GLU A 265 -18.09 -13.12 -2.16
C GLU A 265 -16.72 -13.21 -2.89
N LEU A 266 -15.66 -12.61 -2.35
CA LEU A 266 -14.31 -12.72 -2.93
C LEU A 266 -13.84 -14.17 -2.97
N ARG A 267 -13.12 -14.55 -4.03
CA ARG A 267 -12.52 -15.88 -4.11
C ARG A 267 -11.46 -16.02 -3.01
N ARG A 268 -11.34 -17.22 -2.43
CA ARG A 268 -10.34 -17.52 -1.37
C ARG A 268 -8.92 -17.07 -1.75
N THR A 269 -8.55 -17.15 -3.03
CA THR A 269 -7.26 -16.67 -3.56
C THR A 269 -7.11 -15.14 -3.50
N GLU A 270 -8.17 -14.37 -3.79
CA GLU A 270 -8.18 -12.90 -3.70
C GLU A 270 -8.12 -12.45 -2.24
N THR A 271 -8.91 -13.08 -1.37
CA THR A 271 -8.88 -12.83 0.08
C THR A 271 -7.50 -13.15 0.66
N THR A 272 -6.90 -14.28 0.28
CA THR A 272 -5.51 -14.62 0.68
C THR A 272 -4.51 -13.57 0.17
N ARG A 273 -4.69 -13.03 -1.05
CA ARG A 273 -3.84 -11.95 -1.58
C ARG A 273 -3.95 -10.71 -0.71
N ILE A 274 -5.16 -10.29 -0.31
CA ILE A 274 -5.37 -9.12 0.57
C ILE A 274 -4.62 -9.27 1.92
N TRP A 275 -4.52 -10.48 2.48
CA TRP A 275 -3.82 -10.67 3.75
C TRP A 275 -2.29 -10.77 3.62
N THR A 276 -1.82 -11.38 2.53
CA THR A 276 -0.41 -11.82 2.37
C THR A 276 0.37 -11.02 1.31
N GLN A 277 -0.23 -9.98 0.76
CA GLN A 277 0.41 -9.04 -0.15
C GLN A 277 1.13 -7.94 0.63
N ASP A 278 2.44 -7.89 0.42
CA ASP A 278 3.34 -6.89 0.95
C ASP A 278 2.97 -5.49 0.41
N PHE A 279 2.89 -4.51 1.30
CA PHE A 279 2.77 -3.08 0.96
C PHE A 279 3.96 -2.32 1.54
N LYS A 280 4.29 -1.16 0.99
CA LYS A 280 5.46 -0.37 1.41
C LYS A 280 5.07 1.02 1.87
N LEU A 281 5.31 1.29 3.15
CA LEU A 281 5.18 2.62 3.73
C LEU A 281 6.43 3.45 3.41
N LYS A 282 6.26 4.77 3.23
CA LYS A 282 7.36 5.65 2.81
C LYS A 282 8.48 5.64 3.86
N GLY A 283 9.68 5.23 3.45
CA GLY A 283 10.86 5.14 4.32
C GLY A 283 10.93 3.87 5.17
N LYS A 284 10.05 2.88 4.97
CA LYS A 284 10.08 1.58 5.64
C LYS A 284 10.32 0.43 4.68
N ASN A 285 10.67 -0.71 5.25
CA ASN A 285 10.68 -1.99 4.56
C ASN A 285 9.26 -2.41 4.16
N ALA A 286 9.14 -3.26 3.14
CA ALA A 286 7.84 -3.81 2.74
C ALA A 286 7.35 -4.80 3.81
N GLU A 287 6.07 -4.74 4.15
CA GLU A 287 5.45 -5.58 5.18
C GLU A 287 4.04 -6.00 4.76
N THR A 288 3.55 -7.12 5.29
CA THR A 288 2.16 -7.54 5.09
C THR A 288 1.22 -6.77 6.02
N LEU A 289 -0.06 -6.68 5.69
CA LEU A 289 -1.07 -6.05 6.57
C LEU A 289 -1.09 -6.68 7.96
N LEU A 290 -0.89 -8.00 8.02
CA LEU A 290 -0.82 -8.79 9.25
C LEU A 290 0.45 -8.48 10.05
N GLY A 291 1.62 -8.45 9.40
CA GLY A 291 2.88 -8.02 10.01
C GLY A 291 2.81 -6.61 10.60
N PHE A 292 2.20 -5.67 9.87
CA PHE A 292 1.97 -4.30 10.33
C PHE A 292 1.11 -4.26 11.61
N CYS A 293 -0.02 -4.96 11.64
CA CYS A 293 -0.88 -4.98 12.82
C CYS A 293 -0.20 -5.62 14.04
N VAL A 294 0.60 -6.67 13.85
CA VAL A 294 1.37 -7.30 14.94
C VAL A 294 2.45 -6.36 15.47
N ARG A 295 3.28 -5.78 14.58
CA ARG A 295 4.35 -4.83 14.93
C ARG A 295 3.82 -3.59 15.65
N ARG A 296 2.64 -3.10 15.24
CA ARG A 296 1.94 -1.97 15.90
C ARG A 296 1.07 -2.38 17.10
N ARG A 297 1.13 -3.65 17.56
CA ARG A 297 0.31 -4.21 18.65
C ARG A 297 -1.20 -3.95 18.50
N GLN A 298 -1.71 -3.89 17.28
CA GLN A 298 -3.12 -3.61 16.97
C GLN A 298 -4.01 -4.86 17.10
N GLN A 299 -4.07 -5.45 18.29
CA GLN A 299 -4.76 -6.71 18.53
C GLN A 299 -6.23 -6.70 18.07
N LYS A 300 -6.97 -5.59 18.28
CA LYS A 300 -8.36 -5.48 17.82
C LYS A 300 -8.50 -5.52 16.30
N SER A 301 -7.58 -4.88 15.56
CA SER A 301 -7.54 -4.98 14.09
C SER A 301 -7.21 -6.40 13.66
N LEU A 302 -6.28 -7.05 14.35
CA LEU A 302 -5.88 -8.43 14.06
C LEU A 302 -7.04 -9.42 14.26
N GLN A 303 -7.71 -9.36 15.41
CA GLN A 303 -8.90 -10.18 15.72
C GLN A 303 -10.03 -9.95 14.72
N LEU A 304 -10.23 -8.70 14.28
CA LEU A 304 -11.18 -8.40 13.22
C LEU A 304 -10.78 -9.07 11.89
N PHE A 305 -9.52 -8.98 11.48
CA PHE A 305 -9.06 -9.59 10.24
C PHE A 305 -9.09 -11.11 10.29
N ILE A 306 -8.79 -11.74 11.44
CA ILE A 306 -8.97 -13.17 11.69
C ILE A 306 -10.45 -13.56 11.52
N ARG A 307 -11.39 -12.82 12.13
CA ARG A 307 -12.84 -12.99 11.90
C ARG A 307 -13.25 -12.77 10.43
N GLY A 308 -12.51 -11.95 9.70
CA GLY A 308 -12.62 -11.73 8.25
C GLY A 308 -11.94 -12.80 7.38
N GLY A 309 -11.40 -13.87 7.96
CA GLY A 309 -10.76 -14.98 7.25
C GLY A 309 -9.26 -14.80 6.97
N ALA A 310 -8.57 -13.95 7.73
CA ALA A 310 -7.11 -13.89 7.70
C ALA A 310 -6.47 -15.10 8.38
N THR A 311 -5.36 -15.59 7.82
CA THR A 311 -4.61 -16.75 8.32
C THR A 311 -3.10 -16.48 8.22
N PHE A 312 -2.33 -16.95 9.20
CA PHE A 312 -0.89 -16.65 9.31
C PHE A 312 0.03 -17.74 8.72
N ASN A 313 -0.53 -18.73 8.02
CA ASN A 313 0.21 -19.85 7.41
C ASN A 313 1.27 -19.46 6.34
N ARG A 314 1.32 -18.18 5.95
CA ARG A 314 2.30 -17.60 5.01
C ARG A 314 3.16 -16.51 5.66
N GLU A 315 2.84 -16.13 6.90
CA GLU A 315 3.47 -15.04 7.64
C GLU A 315 4.60 -15.61 8.52
N ASN A 316 5.66 -16.10 7.87
CA ASN A 316 6.69 -16.89 8.54
C ASN A 316 7.46 -16.15 9.64
N GLU A 317 7.44 -14.81 9.67
CA GLU A 317 8.10 -14.01 10.72
C GLU A 317 7.15 -13.56 11.83
N ILE A 318 5.85 -13.91 11.78
CA ILE A 318 4.84 -13.25 12.61
C ILE A 318 5.01 -13.50 14.11
N LEU A 319 5.46 -14.71 14.49
CA LEU A 319 5.71 -15.06 15.88
C LEU A 319 6.96 -14.31 16.39
N HIS A 320 8.04 -14.27 15.60
CA HIS A 320 9.23 -13.48 15.92
C HIS A 320 8.94 -11.98 16.04
N LEU A 321 8.06 -11.44 15.19
CA LEU A 321 7.59 -10.04 15.26
C LEU A 321 6.75 -9.78 16.51
N ALA A 322 5.86 -10.71 16.87
CA ALA A 322 5.06 -10.63 18.10
C ALA A 322 5.93 -10.68 19.36
N MET A 323 7.07 -11.37 19.30
CA MET A 323 8.02 -11.54 20.40
C MET A 323 9.16 -10.52 20.41
N HIS A 324 9.37 -9.73 19.36
CA HIS A 324 10.46 -8.73 19.33
C HIS A 324 10.20 -7.56 20.29
N MET A 325 8.96 -7.07 20.32
CA MET A 325 8.54 -5.87 21.06
C MET A 325 8.31 -6.17 22.55
N LEU A 326 9.28 -6.80 23.22
CA LEU A 326 9.21 -7.25 24.61
C LEU A 326 8.97 -6.08 25.57
N TYR A 327 8.01 -6.25 26.48
CA TYR A 327 7.67 -5.35 27.59
C TYR A 327 7.35 -3.87 27.24
N GLU A 328 7.26 -3.48 25.96
CA GLU A 328 6.77 -2.16 25.57
C GLU A 328 5.31 -1.96 26.01
N ASN A 329 5.13 -1.34 27.18
CA ASN A 329 3.84 -1.14 27.85
C ASN A 329 3.15 -2.44 28.31
N ASP A 330 3.92 -3.51 28.54
CA ASP A 330 3.46 -4.79 29.09
C ASP A 330 4.41 -5.19 30.23
N THR A 331 3.90 -5.40 31.44
CA THR A 331 4.73 -5.63 32.64
C THR A 331 5.05 -7.09 32.90
N ASN A 332 4.37 -8.02 32.22
CA ASN A 332 4.44 -9.47 32.51
C ASN A 332 4.24 -10.35 31.27
N GLY A 333 4.48 -9.81 30.07
CA GLY A 333 4.35 -10.56 28.83
C GLY A 333 2.91 -10.97 28.44
N SER A 334 1.89 -10.65 29.23
CA SER A 334 0.51 -11.14 29.06
C SER A 334 -0.15 -10.69 27.75
N ARG A 335 0.18 -9.51 27.23
CA ARG A 335 -0.32 -9.05 25.92
C ARG A 335 0.37 -9.78 24.78
N THR A 336 1.65 -10.12 24.96
CA THR A 336 2.38 -10.94 23.98
C THR A 336 1.85 -12.38 24.00
N HIS A 337 1.56 -12.94 25.18
CA HIS A 337 0.93 -14.26 25.30
C HIS A 337 -0.41 -14.34 24.58
N GLN A 338 -1.32 -13.40 24.85
CA GLN A 338 -2.62 -13.38 24.17
C GLN A 338 -2.46 -13.15 22.66
N LEU A 339 -1.48 -12.35 22.24
CA LEU A 339 -1.18 -12.19 20.81
C LEU A 339 -0.65 -13.48 20.17
N LEU A 340 0.20 -14.25 20.86
CA LEU A 340 0.67 -15.56 20.40
C LEU A 340 -0.50 -16.55 20.27
N LYS A 341 -1.42 -16.60 21.25
CA LYS A 341 -2.66 -17.39 21.18
C LYS A 341 -3.54 -16.98 19.99
N ASP A 342 -3.76 -15.69 19.80
CA ASP A 342 -4.54 -15.15 18.66
C ASP A 342 -3.88 -15.50 17.30
N LEU A 343 -2.54 -15.56 17.23
CA LEU A 343 -1.78 -15.89 16.02
C LEU A 343 -1.77 -17.38 15.70
N LEU A 344 -1.46 -18.23 16.69
CA LEU A 344 -1.37 -19.68 16.54
C LEU A 344 -2.75 -20.29 16.23
N GLY A 345 -3.80 -19.87 16.95
CA GLY A 345 -5.19 -20.25 16.66
C GLY A 345 -5.69 -19.80 15.29
N ALA A 346 -5.01 -18.86 14.63
CA ALA A 346 -5.23 -18.45 13.24
C ALA A 346 -4.19 -19.04 12.26
N CYS A 347 -3.64 -20.20 12.61
CA CYS A 347 -2.73 -21.03 11.84
C CYS A 347 -1.34 -20.39 11.55
N ALA A 348 -0.78 -19.63 12.49
CA ALA A 348 0.65 -19.34 12.47
C ALA A 348 1.45 -20.63 12.68
N ASN A 349 2.55 -20.80 11.95
CA ASN A 349 3.41 -21.97 12.11
C ASN A 349 4.34 -21.79 13.33
N PRO A 350 4.29 -22.64 14.38
CA PRO A 350 5.17 -22.55 15.54
C PRO A 350 6.65 -22.87 15.22
N ASN A 351 6.90 -23.58 14.12
CA ASN A 351 8.23 -23.92 13.60
C ASN A 351 8.49 -23.22 12.24
N PRO A 352 8.51 -21.87 12.22
CA PRO A 352 8.58 -21.11 10.98
C PRO A 352 9.94 -21.25 10.27
N LYS A 353 9.92 -21.14 8.94
CA LYS A 353 11.12 -21.13 8.08
C LYS A 353 11.10 -19.86 7.21
N PRO A 354 12.23 -19.20 6.91
CA PRO A 354 12.24 -17.96 6.14
C PRO A 354 11.50 -18.07 4.80
N ARG A 355 10.84 -17.00 4.38
CA ARG A 355 10.05 -16.96 3.13
C ARG A 355 10.98 -17.09 1.92
N THR A 356 10.85 -18.18 1.15
CA THR A 356 11.54 -18.33 -0.14
C THR A 356 10.81 -17.52 -1.21
N VAL A 357 11.41 -16.41 -1.66
CA VAL A 357 10.79 -15.49 -2.63
C VAL A 357 10.51 -16.21 -3.96
N ASN A 358 9.22 -16.34 -4.31
CA ASN A 358 8.72 -17.04 -5.50
C ASN A 358 9.01 -18.55 -5.56
N GLY A 359 9.23 -19.22 -4.42
CA GLY A 359 9.61 -20.65 -4.39
C GLY A 359 11.01 -20.93 -4.96
N ARG A 360 11.76 -19.88 -5.29
CA ARG A 360 13.22 -19.91 -5.40
C ARG A 360 13.80 -19.32 -4.11
N PRO A 361 15.04 -19.68 -3.73
CA PRO A 361 15.74 -18.89 -2.72
C PRO A 361 15.83 -17.44 -3.19
N SER A 362 15.68 -16.49 -2.27
CA SER A 362 15.86 -15.05 -2.54
C SER A 362 17.21 -14.84 -3.25
N PRO A 363 17.30 -13.93 -4.25
CA PRO A 363 18.54 -13.72 -4.99
C PRO A 363 19.69 -13.45 -4.01
N PRO A 364 20.82 -14.17 -4.12
CA PRO A 364 21.92 -13.98 -3.19
C PRO A 364 22.61 -12.66 -3.50
N GLU A 365 22.18 -11.58 -2.86
CA GLU A 365 23.03 -10.41 -2.67
C GLU A 365 24.19 -10.81 -1.74
N LYS A 366 25.19 -11.44 -2.37
CA LYS A 366 26.54 -11.76 -1.88
C LYS A 366 26.67 -12.90 -0.84
N SER A 367 25.58 -13.53 -0.41
CA SER A 367 25.64 -14.75 0.42
C SER A 367 26.02 -16.00 -0.39
N ARG A 368 27.32 -16.30 -0.48
CA ARG A 368 27.83 -17.62 -0.94
C ARG A 368 27.50 -18.70 0.10
N GLY A 369 26.37 -19.39 -0.09
CA GLY A 369 25.96 -20.55 0.71
C GLY A 369 24.46 -20.49 1.01
N GLY A 370 23.72 -21.51 0.58
CA GLY A 370 22.27 -21.59 0.75
C GLY A 370 21.88 -21.80 2.21
N ILE A 371 21.65 -20.72 2.94
CA ILE A 371 21.17 -20.73 4.32
C ILE A 371 19.64 -20.78 4.30
N THR A 372 19.05 -21.86 4.83
CA THR A 372 17.60 -22.06 4.90
C THR A 372 17.12 -22.20 6.34
N GLY A 373 16.99 -21.08 7.05
CA GLY A 373 16.49 -21.06 8.44
C GLY A 373 16.63 -19.70 9.10
N PHE A 374 15.87 -19.47 10.17
CA PHE A 374 16.04 -18.30 11.04
C PHE A 374 17.21 -18.50 12.00
N GLY A 375 17.76 -17.40 12.52
CA GLY A 375 18.78 -17.43 13.56
C GLY A 375 18.35 -18.16 14.83
N PHE A 376 17.05 -18.21 15.13
CA PHE A 376 16.47 -18.86 16.31
C PHE A 376 14.99 -19.19 16.09
N THR A 377 14.48 -20.20 16.81
CA THR A 377 13.05 -20.56 16.80
C THR A 377 12.26 -19.66 17.76
N PRO A 378 10.93 -19.51 17.59
CA PRO A 378 10.08 -18.83 18.57
C PRO A 378 10.20 -19.43 19.98
N LEU A 379 10.29 -20.77 20.08
CA LEU A 379 10.45 -21.47 21.36
C LEU A 379 11.76 -21.09 22.07
N GLN A 380 12.88 -21.00 21.35
CA GLN A 380 14.15 -20.52 21.92
C GLN A 380 14.01 -19.10 22.51
N ILE A 381 13.23 -18.20 21.87
CA ILE A 381 12.97 -16.85 22.41
C ILE A 381 12.15 -16.93 23.70
N ALA A 382 11.05 -17.69 23.72
CA ALA A 382 10.18 -17.84 24.89
C ALA A 382 10.96 -18.34 26.11
N VAL A 383 11.73 -19.42 25.92
CA VAL A 383 12.56 -19.99 26.98
C VAL A 383 13.68 -19.03 27.40
N SER A 384 14.30 -18.29 26.47
CA SER A 384 15.36 -17.32 26.83
C SER A 384 14.90 -16.19 27.76
N ASN A 385 13.62 -15.85 27.72
CA ASN A 385 12.99 -14.84 28.59
C ASN A 385 12.33 -15.44 29.85
N LEU A 386 12.31 -16.78 29.97
CA LEU A 386 11.58 -17.54 30.99
C LEU A 386 10.09 -17.19 31.07
N GLU A 387 9.46 -17.03 29.91
CA GLU A 387 8.02 -16.78 29.77
C GLU A 387 7.27 -18.11 29.67
N GLU A 388 6.96 -18.72 30.82
CA GLU A 388 6.34 -20.06 30.94
C GLU A 388 5.06 -20.20 30.12
N ASP A 389 4.16 -19.21 30.24
CA ASP A 389 2.93 -19.07 29.46
C ASP A 389 3.16 -19.18 27.93
N TRP A 390 4.26 -18.62 27.42
CA TRP A 390 4.56 -18.63 25.99
C TRP A 390 5.18 -19.97 25.56
N VAL A 391 5.97 -20.58 26.44
CA VAL A 391 6.54 -21.92 26.23
C VAL A 391 5.41 -22.95 26.14
N GLU A 392 4.49 -22.97 27.10
CA GLU A 392 3.35 -23.90 27.10
C GLU A 392 2.52 -23.75 25.82
N THR A 393 2.10 -22.53 25.48
CA THR A 393 1.29 -22.27 24.28
C THR A 393 2.01 -22.63 22.96
N LEU A 394 3.33 -22.43 22.87
CA LEU A 394 4.09 -22.85 21.67
C LEU A 394 4.18 -24.38 21.58
N LEU A 395 4.41 -25.07 22.68
CA LEU A 395 4.48 -26.54 22.74
C LEU A 395 3.13 -27.21 22.46
N GLU A 396 2.04 -26.67 23.03
CA GLU A 396 0.66 -27.13 22.76
C GLU A 396 0.30 -27.08 21.27
N GLU A 397 0.74 -26.05 20.57
CA GLU A 397 0.51 -25.85 19.13
C GLU A 397 1.54 -26.61 18.25
N GLY A 398 2.47 -27.37 18.86
CA GLY A 398 3.39 -28.26 18.17
C GLY A 398 4.76 -27.65 17.81
N ALA A 399 5.26 -26.68 18.57
CA ALA A 399 6.67 -26.29 18.51
C ALA A 399 7.59 -27.48 18.82
N ASP A 400 8.67 -27.63 18.06
CA ASP A 400 9.67 -28.66 18.30
C ASP A 400 10.46 -28.34 19.58
N ALA A 401 10.26 -29.16 20.62
CA ALA A 401 10.90 -29.02 21.93
C ALA A 401 12.44 -29.13 21.88
N ASN A 402 13.00 -29.72 20.81
CA ASN A 402 14.44 -29.80 20.54
C ASN A 402 14.87 -28.84 19.41
N GLY A 403 13.93 -28.08 18.84
CA GLY A 403 14.11 -27.27 17.65
C GLY A 403 15.09 -26.11 17.85
N THR A 404 16.23 -26.18 17.17
CA THR A 404 17.29 -25.17 17.20
C THR A 404 17.25 -24.21 16.01
N GLY A 405 17.81 -23.01 16.23
CA GLY A 405 18.06 -22.04 15.18
C GLY A 405 19.22 -22.43 14.27
N MET A 406 19.38 -21.68 13.17
CA MET A 406 20.55 -21.80 12.31
C MET A 406 21.59 -20.74 12.70
N PRO A 407 22.84 -21.09 13.04
CA PRO A 407 23.86 -20.10 13.46
C PRO A 407 24.27 -19.07 12.41
N LYS A 408 23.94 -19.34 11.15
CA LYS A 408 24.09 -18.40 10.02
C LYS A 408 22.73 -17.93 9.46
N GLY A 409 21.63 -18.32 10.12
CA GLY A 409 20.26 -18.07 9.70
C GLY A 409 19.92 -16.59 9.54
N ALA A 410 18.86 -16.32 8.78
CA ALA A 410 18.31 -14.97 8.67
C ALA A 410 17.81 -14.49 10.04
N LEU A 411 18.04 -13.23 10.37
CA LEU A 411 17.38 -12.61 11.51
C LEU A 411 15.96 -12.18 11.08
N PRO A 412 14.94 -12.33 11.95
CA PRO A 412 13.60 -11.86 11.64
C PRO A 412 13.58 -10.33 11.52
N SER A 413 12.68 -9.78 10.71
CA SER A 413 12.58 -8.33 10.52
C SER A 413 12.35 -7.56 11.84
N GLY A 414 13.00 -6.40 11.98
CA GLY A 414 13.05 -5.59 13.20
C GLY A 414 14.28 -5.86 14.08
N TRP A 415 14.75 -7.12 14.17
CA TRP A 415 15.87 -7.49 15.05
C TRP A 415 17.22 -6.89 14.60
N ASP A 416 17.36 -6.51 13.33
CA ASP A 416 18.54 -5.84 12.78
C ASP A 416 18.49 -4.30 12.89
N GLU A 417 17.31 -3.70 13.07
CA GLU A 417 17.12 -2.24 13.06
C GLU A 417 17.31 -1.63 14.46
N ASP A 418 16.83 -2.30 15.51
CA ASP A 418 16.86 -1.79 16.89
C ASP A 418 18.06 -2.31 17.71
N ALA A 419 18.65 -3.44 17.34
CA ALA A 419 19.79 -4.02 18.05
C ALA A 419 21.06 -3.18 17.86
N LYS A 420 21.89 -3.07 18.91
CA LYS A 420 23.28 -2.65 18.71
C LYS A 420 24.04 -3.86 18.15
N PRO A 421 24.42 -3.90 16.85
CA PRO A 421 24.79 -5.16 16.21
C PRO A 421 26.04 -5.80 16.82
N GLU A 422 26.89 -5.00 17.47
CA GLU A 422 28.09 -5.47 18.17
C GLU A 422 27.79 -6.15 19.52
N LYS A 423 26.68 -5.80 20.19
CA LYS A 423 26.38 -6.26 21.57
C LYS A 423 25.42 -7.44 21.61
N ASP A 424 24.34 -7.38 20.83
CA ASP A 424 23.22 -8.31 20.98
C ASP A 424 23.31 -9.49 20.01
N LEU A 425 23.90 -9.28 18.82
CA LEU A 425 24.14 -10.32 17.82
C LEU A 425 24.99 -11.51 18.33
N PRO A 426 26.06 -11.34 19.15
CA PRO A 426 26.77 -12.47 19.73
C PRO A 426 25.89 -13.31 20.68
N LYS A 427 24.99 -12.68 21.45
CA LYS A 427 24.05 -13.38 22.34
C LYS A 427 23.05 -14.19 21.52
N LEU A 428 22.46 -13.60 20.47
CA LEU A 428 21.52 -14.28 19.57
C LEU A 428 22.19 -15.43 18.80
N ARG A 429 23.43 -15.25 18.34
CA ARG A 429 24.21 -16.33 17.73
C ARG A 429 24.56 -17.44 18.71
N LYS A 430 24.87 -17.14 19.97
CA LYS A 430 25.03 -18.18 20.99
C LYS A 430 23.72 -18.95 21.21
N MET A 431 22.59 -18.25 21.30
CA MET A 431 21.26 -18.84 21.48
C MET A 431 20.89 -19.80 20.32
N SER A 432 21.29 -19.47 19.08
CA SER A 432 21.04 -20.33 17.91
C SER A 432 21.57 -21.77 18.05
N LEU A 433 22.69 -21.94 18.76
CA LEU A 433 23.42 -23.20 18.93
C LEU A 433 22.89 -24.09 20.06
N LEU A 434 21.99 -23.58 20.89
CA LEU A 434 21.54 -24.23 22.12
C LEU A 434 20.10 -24.75 21.96
N THR A 435 19.83 -25.95 22.43
CA THR A 435 18.45 -26.46 22.52
C THR A 435 17.63 -25.59 23.48
N PRO A 436 16.28 -25.59 23.37
CA PRO A 436 15.42 -24.95 24.36
C PRO A 436 15.76 -25.35 25.81
N LEU A 437 16.12 -26.62 26.05
CA LEU A 437 16.47 -27.14 27.37
C LEU A 437 17.79 -26.53 27.91
N GLU A 438 18.82 -26.45 27.06
CA GLU A 438 20.10 -25.81 27.40
C GLU A 438 19.96 -24.29 27.63
N ILE A 439 19.09 -23.62 26.86
CA ILE A 439 18.75 -22.21 27.09
C ILE A 439 18.07 -22.04 28.44
N CYS A 440 17.13 -22.91 28.80
CA CYS A 440 16.44 -22.87 30.10
C CYS A 440 17.44 -22.91 31.27
N ALA A 441 18.39 -23.86 31.22
CA ALA A 441 19.42 -24.03 32.22
C ALA A 441 20.39 -22.83 32.35
N THR A 442 20.71 -22.17 31.22
CA THR A 442 21.79 -21.17 31.16
C THR A 442 21.34 -19.71 31.08
N THR A 443 20.08 -19.43 30.75
CA THR A 443 19.60 -18.05 30.58
C THR A 443 19.40 -17.33 31.91
N VAL A 444 19.65 -16.02 31.90
CA VAL A 444 19.24 -15.08 32.95
C VAL A 444 18.20 -14.16 32.30
N PRO A 445 16.96 -14.10 32.82
CA PRO A 445 15.88 -13.34 32.21
C PRO A 445 16.16 -11.83 32.34
N PRO A 446 15.60 -10.98 31.45
CA PRO A 446 15.80 -9.53 31.54
C PRO A 446 15.18 -8.88 32.79
N TRP A 447 14.24 -9.58 33.45
CA TRP A 447 13.46 -9.08 34.57
C TRP A 447 13.94 -9.55 35.96
N GLY A 448 14.98 -10.36 36.07
CA GLY A 448 15.42 -10.93 37.35
C GLY A 448 16.90 -11.29 37.42
N ASP A 449 17.51 -11.13 38.60
CA ASP A 449 18.92 -11.35 38.91
C ASP A 449 19.27 -12.81 39.28
N GLY A 450 18.29 -13.73 39.18
CA GLY A 450 18.47 -15.17 39.48
C GLY A 450 17.95 -15.62 40.84
N GLY A 451 17.16 -14.78 41.55
CA GLY A 451 16.48 -15.15 42.79
C GLY A 451 15.47 -16.31 42.66
N ASP A 452 14.89 -16.74 43.78
CA ASP A 452 14.08 -17.97 43.90
C ASP A 452 12.98 -18.13 42.85
N LEU A 453 12.29 -17.04 42.48
CA LEU A 453 11.24 -17.06 41.46
C LEU A 453 11.78 -17.52 40.09
N VAL A 454 12.95 -17.03 39.68
CA VAL A 454 13.61 -17.44 38.43
C VAL A 454 13.92 -18.94 38.45
N ASN A 455 14.34 -19.46 39.60
CA ASN A 455 14.63 -20.90 39.77
C ASN A 455 13.38 -21.77 39.89
N ILE A 456 12.22 -21.20 40.29
CA ILE A 456 10.91 -21.88 40.21
C ILE A 456 10.50 -21.98 38.74
N THR A 457 10.33 -20.84 38.06
CA THR A 457 9.90 -20.78 36.65
C THR A 457 10.82 -21.60 35.72
N ARG A 458 12.15 -21.58 35.94
CA ARG A 458 13.09 -22.45 35.20
C ARG A 458 12.75 -23.94 35.34
N ARG A 459 12.47 -24.42 36.56
CA ARG A 459 12.13 -25.83 36.81
C ARG A 459 10.78 -26.21 36.20
N ASP A 460 9.83 -25.29 36.15
CA ASP A 460 8.51 -25.55 35.59
C ASP A 460 8.55 -25.55 34.04
N ILE A 461 9.30 -24.63 33.42
CA ILE A 461 9.66 -24.67 32.00
C ILE A 461 10.45 -25.94 31.63
N GLU A 462 11.41 -26.39 32.45
CA GLU A 462 12.16 -27.62 32.22
C GLU A 462 11.24 -28.85 32.17
N LYS A 463 10.30 -28.97 33.12
CA LYS A 463 9.28 -30.04 33.12
C LYS A 463 8.38 -29.97 31.90
N LEU A 464 7.96 -28.78 31.47
CA LEU A 464 7.15 -28.60 30.25
C LEU A 464 7.93 -29.08 29.01
N LEU A 465 9.17 -28.64 28.84
CA LEU A 465 10.02 -29.09 27.72
C LEU A 465 10.19 -30.62 27.71
N LYS A 466 10.53 -31.23 28.85
CA LYS A 466 10.69 -32.69 28.97
C LYS A 466 9.37 -33.44 28.71
N ARG A 467 8.23 -32.91 29.17
CA ARG A 467 6.89 -33.47 28.88
C ARG A 467 6.56 -33.51 27.38
N TYR A 468 7.09 -32.57 26.60
CA TYR A 468 6.94 -32.52 25.14
C TYR A 468 8.13 -33.13 24.38
N GLY A 469 8.97 -33.92 25.06
CA GLY A 469 10.03 -34.71 24.43
C GLY A 469 11.35 -33.96 24.19
N ALA A 470 11.61 -32.85 24.90
CA ALA A 470 12.97 -32.32 24.98
C ALA A 470 13.89 -33.33 25.67
N ARG A 471 15.05 -33.59 25.07
CA ARG A 471 16.06 -34.54 25.57
C ARG A 471 17.28 -33.80 26.11
N ASP A 472 17.91 -34.35 27.15
CA ASP A 472 19.21 -33.85 27.59
C ASP A 472 20.30 -34.27 26.59
N ALA A 473 21.27 -33.40 26.31
CA ALA A 473 22.25 -33.63 25.23
C ALA A 473 23.05 -34.95 25.41
N ALA A 474 23.30 -35.35 26.66
CA ALA A 474 23.95 -36.61 27.00
C ALA A 474 23.12 -37.86 26.63
N GLU A 475 21.79 -37.79 26.73
CA GLU A 475 20.90 -38.92 26.38
C GLU A 475 20.94 -39.23 24.88
N VAL A 476 21.23 -38.22 24.05
CA VAL A 476 21.33 -38.35 22.60
C VAL A 476 22.64 -38.99 22.16
N GLU A 477 23.73 -38.80 22.92
CA GLU A 477 25.01 -39.48 22.66
C GLU A 477 24.90 -40.98 22.99
N GLU A 478 24.29 -41.35 24.12
CA GLU A 478 24.07 -42.75 24.51
C GLU A 478 23.17 -43.52 23.52
N GLU A 479 22.08 -42.91 23.03
CA GLU A 479 21.18 -43.56 22.06
C GLU A 479 21.84 -43.73 20.67
N ASN A 480 22.71 -42.80 20.25
CA ASN A 480 23.48 -42.92 19.01
C ASN A 480 24.53 -44.04 19.12
N ASP A 481 25.28 -44.11 20.22
CA ASP A 481 26.27 -45.17 20.43
C ASP A 481 25.58 -46.55 20.48
N GLN A 482 24.43 -46.66 21.16
CA GLN A 482 23.64 -47.89 21.15
C GLN A 482 23.09 -48.24 19.77
N SER A 483 22.63 -47.26 18.98
CA SER A 483 22.15 -47.49 17.61
C SER A 483 23.27 -47.95 16.67
N VAL A 484 24.50 -47.44 16.83
CA VAL A 484 25.67 -47.90 16.10
C VAL A 484 26.03 -49.34 16.48
N VAL A 485 25.98 -49.68 17.78
CA VAL A 485 26.20 -51.05 18.27
C VAL A 485 25.14 -52.00 17.71
N ASP A 486 23.85 -51.68 17.81
CA ASP A 486 22.77 -52.53 17.32
C ASP A 486 22.85 -52.74 15.81
N LYS A 487 23.25 -51.71 15.05
CA LYS A 487 23.48 -51.83 13.60
C LYS A 487 24.68 -52.71 13.28
N MET A 488 25.79 -52.60 14.02
CA MET A 488 26.93 -53.52 13.87
C MET A 488 26.57 -54.95 14.25
N VAL A 489 25.64 -55.16 15.20
CA VAL A 489 25.14 -56.50 15.56
C VAL A 489 24.26 -57.09 14.45
N VAL A 490 23.42 -56.28 13.80
CA VAL A 490 22.64 -56.74 12.63
C VAL A 490 23.55 -57.08 11.45
N ASP A 491 24.50 -56.20 11.11
CA ASP A 491 25.47 -56.44 10.04
C ASP A 491 26.36 -57.68 10.31
N LEU A 492 26.52 -58.11 11.57
CA LEU A 492 27.22 -59.34 11.98
C LEU A 492 26.35 -60.61 11.95
N ILE A 493 25.02 -60.49 11.81
CA ILE A 493 24.08 -61.62 11.79
C ILE A 493 23.74 -62.04 10.36
N ASP A 494 23.72 -61.10 9.41
CA ASP A 494 23.41 -61.37 7.99
C ASP A 494 24.55 -62.08 7.21
N ASP A 495 25.75 -62.23 7.79
CA ASP A 495 26.89 -62.96 7.21
C ASP A 495 26.84 -64.50 7.42
N VAL A 496 25.73 -65.04 7.97
CA VAL A 496 25.53 -66.49 8.17
C VAL A 496 24.73 -67.10 7.01
N ASP A 497 25.49 -67.65 6.06
CA ASP A 497 25.07 -68.29 4.80
C ASP A 497 24.12 -69.51 4.98
N GLU A 498 22.87 -69.40 4.51
CA GLU A 498 22.04 -70.55 4.10
C GLU A 498 21.26 -70.27 2.80
N THR A 499 21.68 -70.94 1.72
CA THR A 499 20.88 -71.24 0.52
C THR A 499 21.24 -72.65 0.03
N PRO A 500 20.49 -73.33 -0.89
CA PRO A 500 19.23 -72.94 -1.55
C PRO A 500 18.13 -74.04 -1.55
N ALA A 501 16.91 -73.68 -1.99
CA ALA A 501 16.05 -74.59 -2.76
C ALA A 501 15.10 -73.80 -3.69
N GLN A 502 14.92 -74.27 -4.93
CA GLN A 502 13.99 -73.70 -5.90
C GLN A 502 12.59 -74.32 -5.76
N GLU A 503 11.53 -73.58 -6.07
CA GLU A 503 10.55 -74.00 -7.08
C GLU A 503 9.60 -72.85 -7.47
N SER A 504 9.08 -72.91 -8.70
CA SER A 504 8.01 -72.04 -9.25
C SER A 504 6.83 -72.94 -9.63
N PRO A 505 5.57 -72.45 -9.74
CA PRO A 505 5.19 -71.87 -11.04
C PRO A 505 4.02 -70.82 -11.05
N SER A 506 3.99 -70.03 -12.13
CA SER A 506 2.82 -69.44 -12.85
C SER A 506 1.43 -69.48 -12.18
N THR A 507 0.67 -68.38 -12.00
CA THR A 507 0.01 -67.49 -13.01
C THR A 507 -0.57 -66.24 -12.27
N SER A 508 -1.34 -65.27 -12.78
CA SER A 508 -2.06 -65.10 -14.06
C SER A 508 -2.27 -63.62 -14.48
N SER A 509 -2.49 -63.43 -15.78
CA SER A 509 -3.10 -62.30 -16.47
C SER A 509 -4.46 -61.82 -15.91
N MET A 510 -4.66 -60.50 -15.81
CA MET A 510 -5.70 -59.81 -16.58
C MET A 510 -5.42 -58.31 -16.77
N ALA A 511 -5.65 -57.83 -18.00
CA ALA A 511 -5.57 -56.42 -18.37
C ALA A 511 -6.96 -55.93 -18.80
N THR A 512 -7.31 -54.68 -18.46
CA THR A 512 -8.48 -53.98 -19.00
C THR A 512 -8.09 -52.57 -19.40
N GLN A 513 -8.32 -52.22 -20.67
CA GLN A 513 -8.14 -50.89 -21.25
C GLN A 513 -9.49 -50.14 -21.36
N VAL A 514 -9.42 -48.86 -21.75
CA VAL A 514 -10.52 -47.99 -22.24
C VAL A 514 -11.51 -47.55 -21.13
N ALA A 515 -11.96 -46.30 -20.99
CA ALA A 515 -12.08 -45.18 -21.94
C ALA A 515 -11.85 -43.78 -21.32
N SER A 516 -11.52 -42.81 -22.18
CA SER A 516 -11.74 -41.36 -21.95
C SER A 516 -12.96 -40.88 -22.77
N PRO A 517 -13.24 -39.57 -22.89
CA PRO A 517 -13.72 -38.67 -21.85
C PRO A 517 -15.14 -38.13 -22.17
N ARG A 518 -15.92 -37.71 -21.16
CA ARG A 518 -17.17 -36.96 -21.40
C ARG A 518 -16.91 -35.46 -21.45
N THR A 519 -16.95 -34.90 -22.66
CA THR A 519 -17.18 -33.48 -22.92
C THR A 519 -18.52 -33.04 -22.37
N TRP A 520 -18.57 -31.96 -21.59
CA TRP A 520 -19.80 -31.23 -21.29
C TRP A 520 -19.86 -29.96 -22.14
N ARG A 521 -21.07 -29.65 -22.63
CA ARG A 521 -21.34 -28.51 -23.50
C ARG A 521 -21.29 -27.20 -22.73
N ASN A 522 -20.93 -26.14 -23.45
CA ASN A 522 -21.46 -24.80 -23.17
C ASN A 522 -22.93 -24.79 -23.60
N ASP A 523 -23.83 -24.46 -22.69
CA ASP A 523 -25.13 -23.88 -23.06
C ASP A 523 -25.12 -22.42 -22.59
N TYR A 524 -25.29 -21.51 -23.54
CA TYR A 524 -25.48 -20.09 -23.29
C TYR A 524 -26.98 -19.86 -23.08
N GLU A 525 -27.39 -19.40 -21.90
CA GLU A 525 -28.70 -18.76 -21.74
C GLU A 525 -28.53 -17.25 -21.58
N THR A 526 -29.04 -16.54 -22.57
CA THR A 526 -29.31 -15.11 -22.54
C THR A 526 -30.56 -14.86 -21.69
N GLU A 527 -30.46 -14.03 -20.66
CA GLU A 527 -31.65 -13.45 -20.01
C GLU A 527 -31.74 -11.95 -20.31
N ASP A 528 -32.99 -11.51 -20.48
CA ASP A 528 -33.34 -10.25 -21.13
C ASP A 528 -33.25 -9.02 -20.22
N TYR A 529 -32.98 -7.89 -20.85
CA TYR A 529 -33.26 -6.56 -20.30
C TYR A 529 -34.77 -6.36 -20.16
N ASN A 530 -35.24 -5.88 -19.01
CA ASN A 530 -36.44 -5.04 -18.95
C ASN A 530 -36.46 -4.11 -17.72
N MET A 531 -36.62 -2.81 -18.01
CA MET A 531 -36.81 -1.64 -17.12
C MET A 531 -35.64 -1.20 -16.23
#